data_AF-A0A5Q0EH77-F1
#
_entry.id   AF-A0A5Q0EH77-F1
#
_cell.length_a   1.000
_cell.length_b   1.000
_cell.length_c   1.000
_cell.angle_alpha   90.00
_cell.angle_beta   90.00
_cell.angle_gamma   90.00
#
_symmetry.space_group_name_H-M   'P 1'
#
loop_
_entity.id
_entity.type
_entity.pdbx_description
1 polymer ?
#
loop_
_entity_poly.entity_id
_entity_poly.type
_entity_poly.pdbx_seq_one_letter_code
_entity_poly.pdbx_strand_id
1 'polypeptide(L)'
;MGQLEQTRVRCKSLRLTWMAQQLPQLLGDAESNDWSYLQCVDHLLSHELKERDQQRIQRHFKQAHFPMEKRLEGFDYRHQTTITKRNWGQV
;
A
#
# COMPACT_ATOMS: atom_id res chain seq x y z
N MET A 1 -3.40 -18.98 28.54
CA MET A 1 -3.17 -18.29 27.25
C MET A 1 -2.15 -19.11 26.46
N GLY A 2 -2.54 -19.69 25.32
CA GLY A 2 -1.64 -20.54 24.51
C GLY A 2 -0.41 -19.79 23.99
N GLN A 3 0.68 -20.51 23.72
CA GLN A 3 1.95 -19.94 23.25
C GLN A 3 1.79 -19.13 21.95
N LEU A 4 0.92 -19.60 21.04
CA LEU A 4 0.55 -18.91 19.81
C LEU A 4 -0.02 -17.51 20.08
N GLU A 5 -0.93 -17.39 21.04
CA GLU A 5 -1.58 -16.12 21.37
C GLU A 5 -0.58 -15.12 21.96
N GLN A 6 0.36 -15.59 22.78
CA GLN A 6 1.42 -14.74 23.32
C GLN A 6 2.33 -14.20 22.21
N THR A 7 2.69 -15.04 21.24
CA THR A 7 3.47 -14.60 20.08
C THR A 7 2.71 -13.56 19.25
N ARG A 8 1.40 -13.75 19.02
CA ARG A 8 0.55 -12.76 18.34
C ARG A 8 0.52 -11.42 19.05
N VAL A 9 0.39 -11.41 20.38
CA VAL A 9 0.41 -10.18 21.18
C VAL A 9 1.77 -9.48 21.08
N ARG A 10 2.88 -10.22 21.14
CA ARG A 10 4.23 -9.66 20.95
C ARG A 10 4.40 -9.06 19.55
N CYS A 11 3.94 -9.76 18.50
CA CYS A 11 3.93 -9.24 17.14
C CYS A 11 3.14 -7.92 17.02
N LYS A 12 1.94 -7.84 17.63
CA LYS A 12 1.17 -6.59 17.68
C LYS A 12 1.92 -5.46 18.38
N SER A 13 2.58 -5.74 19.51
CA SER A 13 3.37 -4.75 20.24
C SER A 13 4.54 -4.19 19.41
N LEU A 14 5.11 -5.01 18.51
CA LEU A 14 6.15 -4.61 17.57
C LEU A 14 5.61 -3.97 16.28
N ARG A 15 4.29 -3.75 16.19
CA ARG A 15 3.58 -3.23 15.00
C ARG A 15 3.67 -4.17 13.79
N LEU A 16 3.95 -5.46 14.01
CA LEU A 16 3.94 -6.53 13.00
C LEU A 16 2.50 -7.02 12.82
N THR A 17 1.71 -6.18 12.15
CA THR A 17 0.24 -6.30 12.19
C THR A 17 -0.24 -7.44 11.33
N TRP A 18 0.40 -7.62 10.16
CA TRP A 18 0.08 -8.71 9.25
C TRP A 18 0.54 -10.05 9.82
N MET A 19 1.78 -10.11 10.34
CA MET A 19 2.29 -11.32 11.00
C MET A 19 1.38 -11.76 12.14
N ALA A 20 0.92 -10.85 13.02
CA ALA A 20 0.04 -11.22 14.13
C ALA A 20 -1.31 -11.80 13.70
N GLN A 21 -1.78 -11.46 12.50
CA GLN A 21 -3.03 -11.97 11.94
C GLN A 21 -2.82 -13.31 11.23
N GLN A 22 -1.75 -13.43 10.45
CA GLN A 22 -1.51 -14.58 9.57
C GLN A 22 -0.68 -15.71 10.21
N LEU A 23 -0.03 -15.45 11.37
CA LEU A 23 0.73 -16.44 12.12
C LEU A 23 0.04 -17.83 12.26
N PRO A 24 -1.23 -17.94 12.69
CA PRO A 24 -1.88 -19.25 12.83
C PRO A 24 -2.04 -19.99 11.49
N GLN A 25 -2.38 -19.27 10.42
CA GLN A 25 -2.60 -19.87 9.11
C GLN A 25 -1.27 -20.34 8.53
N LEU A 26 -0.25 -19.49 8.61
CA LEU A 26 1.08 -19.71 8.04
C LEU A 26 1.82 -20.84 8.77
N LEU A 27 1.56 -21.06 10.06
CA LEU A 27 2.01 -22.25 10.79
C LEU A 27 1.41 -23.53 10.21
N GLY A 28 0.09 -23.54 9.94
CA GLY A 28 -0.57 -24.68 9.30
C GLY A 28 -0.06 -24.94 7.88
N ASP A 29 0.17 -23.89 7.10
CA ASP A 29 0.78 -23.99 5.77
C ASP A 29 2.23 -24.51 5.82
N ALA A 30 3.01 -24.07 6.81
CA ALA A 30 4.39 -24.51 7.01
C ALA A 30 4.47 -25.99 7.42
N GLU A 31 3.56 -26.44 8.28
CA GLU A 31 3.41 -27.86 8.65
C GLU A 31 2.99 -28.71 7.44
N SER A 32 2.08 -28.19 6.60
CA SER A 32 1.60 -28.93 5.43
C SER A 32 2.57 -28.96 4.26
N ASN A 33 3.45 -27.97 4.12
CA ASN A 33 4.42 -27.87 3.02
C ASN A 33 5.86 -28.24 3.43
N ASP A 34 6.06 -28.77 4.64
CA ASP A 34 7.38 -29.13 5.19
C ASP A 34 8.40 -27.98 5.07
N TRP A 35 7.98 -26.77 5.47
CA TRP A 35 8.85 -25.61 5.38
C TRP A 35 9.97 -25.69 6.41
N SER A 36 11.19 -25.39 5.97
CA SER A 36 12.30 -25.15 6.90
C SER A 36 11.97 -23.96 7.81
N TYR A 37 12.41 -24.00 9.07
CA TYR A 37 12.20 -22.91 10.03
C TYR A 37 12.65 -21.55 9.46
N LEU A 38 13.78 -21.53 8.75
CA LEU A 38 14.30 -20.32 8.10
C LEU A 38 13.36 -19.81 7.00
N GLN A 39 12.79 -20.70 6.17
CA GLN A 39 11.85 -20.33 5.12
C GLN A 39 10.57 -19.74 5.69
N CYS A 40 10.05 -20.32 6.77
CA CYS A 40 8.87 -19.79 7.45
C CYS A 40 9.10 -18.37 7.99
N VAL A 41 10.24 -18.14 8.67
CA VAL A 41 10.61 -16.81 9.18
C VAL A 41 10.84 -15.81 8.04
N ASP A 42 11.56 -16.20 7.00
CA ASP A 42 11.82 -15.35 5.84
C ASP A 42 10.52 -14.96 5.14
N HIS A 43 9.60 -15.91 4.96
CA HIS A 43 8.31 -15.67 4.36
C HIS A 43 7.46 -14.69 5.19
N LEU A 44 7.42 -14.87 6.51
CA LEU A 44 6.75 -13.97 7.43
C LEU A 44 7.29 -12.53 7.33
N LEU A 45 8.61 -12.37 7.34
CA LEU A 45 9.27 -11.06 7.28
C LEU A 45 9.05 -10.39 5.92
N SER A 46 9.18 -11.16 4.84
CA SER A 46 8.97 -10.69 3.46
C SER A 46 7.56 -10.15 3.25
N HIS A 47 6.55 -10.84 3.76
CA HIS A 47 5.17 -10.40 3.67
C HIS A 47 4.87 -9.17 4.53
N GLU A 48 5.39 -9.10 5.76
CA GLU A 48 5.22 -7.91 6.61
C GLU A 48 5.85 -6.66 5.96
N LEU A 49 7.01 -6.79 5.34
CA LEU A 49 7.65 -5.70 4.60
C LEU A 49 6.78 -5.21 3.45
N LYS A 50 6.22 -6.14 2.64
CA LYS A 50 5.30 -5.80 1.55
C LYS A 50 4.06 -5.07 2.07
N GLU A 51 3.46 -5.55 3.15
CA GLU A 51 2.28 -4.92 3.75
C GLU A 51 2.57 -3.53 4.29
N ARG A 52 3.73 -3.33 4.93
CA ARG A 52 4.16 -2.01 5.38
C ARG A 52 4.35 -1.07 4.21
N ASP A 53 4.93 -1.54 3.11
CA ASP A 53 5.10 -0.75 1.90
C ASP A 53 3.75 -0.36 1.28
N GLN A 54 2.86 -1.33 1.09
CA GLN A 54 1.49 -1.12 0.62
C GLN A 54 0.73 -0.11 1.49
N GLN A 55 0.80 -0.24 2.83
CA GLN A 55 0.18 0.71 3.73
C GLN A 55 0.81 2.10 3.70
N ARG A 56 2.13 2.20 3.44
CA ARG A 56 2.79 3.51 3.24
C ARG A 56 2.32 4.16 1.96
N ILE A 57 2.28 3.42 0.86
CA ILE A 57 1.78 3.89 -0.44
C ILE A 57 0.32 4.34 -0.30
N GLN A 58 -0.55 3.52 0.29
CA GLN A 58 -1.95 3.89 0.51
C GLN A 58 -2.09 5.12 1.41
N ARG A 59 -1.27 5.26 2.45
CA ARG A 59 -1.26 6.46 3.29
C ARG A 59 -0.84 7.69 2.50
N HIS A 60 0.24 7.62 1.73
CA HIS A 60 0.68 8.73 0.89
C HIS A 60 -0.36 9.07 -0.19
N PHE A 61 -1.00 8.08 -0.80
CA PHE A 61 -2.07 8.28 -1.77
C PHE A 61 -3.28 8.99 -1.14
N LYS A 62 -3.71 8.56 0.05
CA LYS A 62 -4.79 9.22 0.81
C LYS A 62 -4.41 10.63 1.25
N GLN A 63 -3.18 10.83 1.71
CA GLN A 63 -2.66 12.13 2.17
C GLN A 63 -2.44 13.12 1.04
N ALA A 64 -2.09 12.64 -0.15
CA ALA A 64 -1.97 13.47 -1.34
C ALA A 64 -3.30 14.12 -1.75
N HIS A 65 -4.41 13.73 -1.10
CA HIS A 65 -5.74 14.31 -1.29
C HIS A 65 -6.05 14.44 -2.78
N PHE A 66 -5.63 13.43 -3.58
CA PHE A 66 -5.73 13.49 -5.02
C PHE A 66 -7.21 13.73 -5.34
N PRO A 67 -7.57 14.91 -5.87
CA PRO A 67 -8.93 15.14 -6.27
C PRO A 67 -9.23 14.11 -7.33
N MET A 68 -10.17 13.22 -6.99
CA MET A 68 -10.88 12.29 -7.86
C MET A 68 -10.71 12.67 -9.32
N GLU A 69 -10.03 11.80 -10.08
CA GLU A 69 -10.14 11.71 -11.54
C GLU A 69 -10.36 13.04 -12.25
N LYS A 70 -9.38 13.95 -12.22
CA LYS A 70 -9.28 14.92 -13.31
C LYS A 70 -8.82 14.16 -14.56
N ARG A 71 -9.74 13.38 -15.15
CA ARG A 71 -9.67 13.09 -16.58
C ARG A 71 -9.59 14.44 -17.27
N LEU A 72 -8.65 14.57 -18.22
CA LEU A 72 -8.43 15.76 -19.05
C LEU A 72 -9.70 16.24 -19.79
N GLU A 73 -10.78 15.45 -19.74
CA GLU A 73 -12.11 15.74 -20.27
C GLU A 73 -12.83 16.90 -19.54
N GLY A 74 -12.35 17.29 -18.35
CA GLY A 74 -12.84 18.45 -17.59
C GLY A 74 -11.92 19.67 -17.62
N PHE A 75 -10.99 19.77 -18.58
CA PHE A 75 -10.18 20.97 -18.76
C PHE A 75 -11.08 22.09 -19.33
N ASP A 76 -11.57 22.98 -18.47
CA ASP A 76 -12.31 24.15 -18.89
C ASP A 76 -11.34 25.13 -19.58
N TYR A 77 -11.28 25.07 -20.90
CA TYR A 77 -10.54 26.01 -21.75
C TYR A 77 -11.16 27.43 -21.77
N ARG A 78 -12.17 27.73 -20.94
CA ARG A 78 -12.85 29.05 -20.96
C ARG A 78 -12.12 30.13 -20.16
N HIS A 79 -11.05 29.79 -19.42
CA HIS A 79 -10.17 30.80 -18.80
C HIS A 79 -9.00 31.20 -19.70
N GLN A 80 -9.32 31.53 -20.96
CA GLN A 80 -8.39 32.17 -21.88
C GLN A 80 -8.69 33.67 -21.94
N THR A 81 -7.93 34.49 -21.20
CA THR A 81 -7.92 35.95 -21.39
C THR A 81 -6.53 36.60 -21.33
N THR A 82 -5.44 35.86 -21.57
CA THR A 82 -4.11 36.48 -21.76
C THR A 82 -3.32 35.83 -22.88
N ILE A 83 -3.92 35.60 -24.04
CA ILE A 83 -3.16 35.63 -25.29
C ILE A 83 -3.99 36.46 -26.26
N THR A 84 -3.63 37.73 -26.37
CA THR A 84 -4.08 38.58 -27.47
C THR A 84 -3.82 37.82 -28.76
N LYS A 85 -4.89 37.49 -29.50
CA LYS A 85 -4.83 37.01 -30.87
C LYS A 85 -4.34 38.17 -31.74
N ARG A 86 -3.05 38.49 -31.61
CA ARG A 86 -2.34 39.51 -32.39
C ARG A 86 -2.22 38.95 -33.81
N ASN A 87 -2.98 39.55 -34.71
CA ASN A 87 -2.96 39.44 -36.18
C ASN A 87 -2.15 38.30 -36.79
N TRP A 88 -2.85 37.29 -37.30
CA TRP A 88 -2.35 36.45 -38.38
C TRP A 88 -3.34 36.47 -39.52
N GLY A 89 -3.35 37.61 -40.22
CA GLY A 89 -4.23 37.86 -41.35
C GLY A 89 -3.98 39.25 -41.92
N GLN A 90 -2.83 39.45 -42.57
CA GLN A 90 -2.76 40.41 -43.65
C GLN A 90 -1.64 40.04 -44.63
N VAL A 91 -2.09 39.74 -45.86
CA VAL A 91 -1.46 39.88 -47.19
C VAL A 91 -0.16 39.12 -47.45
#